data_AF-A0A7K3VY74-F1
#
_entry.id   AF-A0A7K3VY74-F1
#
_cell.length_a   1.000
_cell.length_b   1.000
_cell.length_c   1.000
_cell.angle_alpha   90.00
_cell.angle_beta   90.00
_cell.angle_gamma   90.00
#
_symmetry.space_group_name_H-M   'P 1'
#
loop_
_entity.id
_entity.type
_entity.pdbx_description
1 polymer ?
#
loop_
_entity_poly.entity_id
_entity_poly.type
_entity_poly.pdbx_seq_one_letter_code
_entity_poly.pdbx_strand_id
1 'polypeptide(L)'
;MTTTAVRTPARTPVALTVARGVLGLFGAVKLAGTAYFTFVASAEAGGDPQGAVDWLVVAWSTALAVSFLVAAVRLGSGGGRALAVLAGVLVVDIVFSGVKLLAYDEPEAVGFMAVDLLLLALLAAVRTRR
;
A
#
# COMPACT_ATOMS: atom_id res chain seq x y z
N MET A 1 -25.94 18.04 -41.53
CA MET A 1 -25.48 18.53 -40.21
C MET A 1 -25.14 17.32 -39.37
N THR A 2 -23.86 17.12 -39.07
CA THR A 2 -23.39 15.98 -38.26
C THR A 2 -23.12 16.51 -36.85
N THR A 3 -24.01 16.17 -35.91
CA THR A 3 -23.89 16.58 -34.50
C THR A 3 -22.82 15.74 -33.81
N THR A 4 -21.61 16.27 -33.69
CA THR A 4 -20.54 15.62 -32.93
C THR A 4 -20.86 15.77 -31.44
N ALA A 5 -21.33 14.70 -30.80
CA ALA A 5 -21.56 14.69 -29.37
C ALA A 5 -20.22 14.89 -28.64
N VAL A 6 -20.06 16.04 -27.96
CA VAL A 6 -18.93 16.31 -27.08
C VAL A 6 -19.05 15.37 -25.88
N ARG A 7 -18.19 14.33 -25.82
CA ARG A 7 -18.07 13.47 -24.64
C ARG A 7 -17.59 14.33 -23.46
N THR A 8 -18.47 14.57 -22.50
CA THR A 8 -18.07 15.15 -21.22
C THR A 8 -17.08 14.20 -20.54
N PRO A 9 -15.90 14.67 -20.09
CA PRO A 9 -14.96 13.82 -19.38
C PRO A 9 -15.63 13.29 -18.10
N ALA A 10 -15.74 11.96 -17.99
CA ALA A 10 -16.25 11.32 -16.79
C ALA A 10 -15.38 11.72 -15.60
N ARG A 11 -15.99 12.34 -14.58
CA ARG A 11 -15.27 12.72 -13.36
C ARG A 11 -14.70 11.46 -12.69
N THR A 12 -13.41 11.45 -12.41
CA THR A 12 -12.77 10.40 -11.62
C THR A 12 -13.48 10.29 -10.26
N PRO A 13 -13.91 9.08 -9.82
CA PRO A 13 -14.55 8.93 -8.53
C PRO A 13 -13.64 9.39 -7.39
N VAL A 14 -14.16 10.17 -6.43
CA VAL A 14 -13.39 10.68 -5.28
C VAL A 14 -12.70 9.54 -4.52
N ALA A 15 -13.38 8.42 -4.31
CA ALA A 15 -12.81 7.23 -3.65
C ALA A 15 -11.55 6.70 -4.37
N LEU A 16 -11.52 6.76 -5.71
CA LEU A 16 -10.36 6.34 -6.49
C LEU A 16 -9.18 7.31 -6.32
N THR A 17 -9.45 8.63 -6.34
CA THR A 17 -8.41 9.64 -6.10
C THR A 17 -7.84 9.53 -4.69
N VAL A 18 -8.71 9.36 -3.68
CA VAL A 18 -8.30 9.16 -2.28
C VAL A 18 -7.48 7.89 -2.14
N ALA A 19 -7.93 6.75 -2.69
CA ALA A 19 -7.18 5.50 -2.65
C ALA A 19 -5.78 5.65 -3.26
N ARG A 20 -5.64 6.35 -4.39
CA ARG A 20 -4.33 6.62 -5.02
C ARG A 20 -3.43 7.47 -4.13
N GLY A 21 -3.98 8.53 -3.54
CA GLY A 21 -3.25 9.40 -2.62
C GLY A 21 -2.76 8.63 -1.40
N VAL A 22 -3.64 7.85 -0.77
CA VAL A 22 -3.31 7.04 0.41
C VAL A 22 -2.27 5.97 0.06
N LEU A 23 -2.44 5.22 -1.04
CA LEU A 23 -1.44 4.24 -1.50
C LEU A 23 -0.07 4.87 -1.74
N GLY A 24 -0.04 6.04 -2.39
CA GLY A 24 1.21 6.72 -2.71
C GLY A 24 1.93 7.20 -1.45
N LEU A 25 1.21 7.88 -0.56
CA LEU A 25 1.78 8.37 0.69
C LEU A 25 2.22 7.20 1.59
N PHE A 26 1.37 6.18 1.73
CA PHE A 26 1.63 5.04 2.58
C PHE A 26 2.82 4.21 2.08
N GLY A 27 2.87 3.94 0.77
CA GLY A 27 4.03 3.30 0.14
C GLY A 27 5.32 4.09 0.32
N ALA A 28 5.28 5.43 0.19
CA ALA A 28 6.44 6.28 0.40
C ALA A 28 6.92 6.26 1.86
N VAL A 29 6.00 6.39 2.82
CA VAL A 29 6.32 6.32 4.26
C VAL A 29 6.91 4.95 4.61
N LYS A 30 6.32 3.86 4.13
CA LYS A 30 6.83 2.50 4.38
C LYS A 30 8.23 2.30 3.78
N LEU A 31 8.47 2.79 2.56
CA LEU A 31 9.80 2.70 1.94
C LEU A 31 10.84 3.52 2.70
N ALA A 32 10.49 4.75 3.11
CA ALA A 32 11.36 5.61 3.91
C ALA A 32 11.67 5.00 5.28
N GLY A 33 10.67 4.46 5.97
CA GLY A 33 10.84 3.73 7.22
C GLY A 33 11.73 2.51 7.04
N THR A 34 11.50 1.70 6.00
CA THR A 34 12.34 0.54 5.67
C THR A 34 13.79 0.95 5.47
N ALA A 35 14.04 2.00 4.67
CA ALA A 35 15.39 2.51 4.44
C ALA A 35 16.03 3.04 5.74
N TYR A 36 15.29 3.76 6.57
CA TYR A 36 15.77 4.26 7.85
C TYR A 36 16.19 3.12 8.79
N PHE A 37 15.32 2.11 8.99
CA PHE A 37 15.66 0.97 9.85
C PHE A 37 16.78 0.10 9.27
N THR A 38 16.91 0.04 7.95
CA THR A 38 17.98 -0.75 7.30
C THR A 38 19.34 -0.08 7.41
N PHE A 39 19.42 1.25 7.22
CA PHE A 39 20.69 1.95 7.02
C PHE A 39 21.09 2.93 8.12
N VAL A 40 20.16 3.31 9.00
CA VAL A 40 20.36 4.42 9.96
C VAL A 40 20.06 4.03 11.39
N ALA A 41 18.96 3.32 11.65
CA ALA A 41 18.60 2.92 13.01
C ALA A 41 19.58 1.86 13.53
N SER A 42 19.88 1.92 14.84
CA SER A 42 20.73 0.94 15.49
C SER A 42 19.99 -0.38 15.73
N ALA A 43 20.75 -1.44 16.02
CA ALA A 43 20.19 -2.74 16.36
C ALA A 43 19.23 -2.70 17.56
N GLU A 44 19.53 -1.87 18.57
CA GLU A 44 18.68 -1.72 19.77
C GLU A 44 17.33 -1.07 19.47
N ALA A 45 17.26 -0.30 18.38
CA ALA A 45 16.03 0.33 17.89
C ALA A 45 15.30 -0.56 16.86
N GLY A 46 15.70 -1.83 16.68
CA GLY A 46 15.13 -2.73 15.67
C GLY A 46 15.65 -2.50 14.25
N GLY A 47 16.72 -1.72 14.10
CA GLY A 47 17.44 -1.51 12.84
C GLY A 47 18.61 -2.48 12.66
N ASP A 48 19.49 -2.15 11.71
CA ASP A 48 20.74 -2.87 11.42
C ASP A 48 20.57 -4.40 11.25
N PRO A 49 20.04 -4.88 10.11
CA PRO A 49 19.72 -6.29 9.88
C PRO A 49 20.90 -7.25 10.11
N GLN A 50 20.81 -8.11 11.13
CA GLN A 50 21.94 -8.97 11.57
C GLN A 50 21.92 -10.36 10.91
N GLY A 51 20.78 -10.80 10.38
CA GLY A 51 20.62 -12.16 9.86
C GLY A 51 19.76 -12.29 8.61
N ALA A 52 19.72 -13.49 8.04
CA ALA A 52 18.95 -13.80 6.83
C ALA A 52 17.44 -13.51 6.99
N VAL A 53 16.90 -13.69 8.19
CA VAL A 53 15.49 -13.40 8.49
C VAL A 53 15.22 -11.90 8.44
N ASP A 54 16.09 -11.07 9.01
CA ASP A 54 15.93 -9.61 8.98
C ASP A 54 16.01 -9.08 7.56
N TRP A 55 16.94 -9.59 6.75
CA TRP A 55 17.01 -9.24 5.33
C TRP A 55 15.77 -9.68 4.54
N LEU A 56 15.13 -10.80 4.92
CA LEU A 56 13.86 -11.21 4.33
C LEU A 56 12.73 -10.24 4.73
N VAL A 57 12.71 -9.74 5.97
CA VAL A 57 11.75 -8.72 6.42
C VAL A 57 11.96 -7.40 5.67
N VAL A 58 13.21 -6.97 5.48
CA VAL A 58 13.54 -5.78 4.67
C VAL A 58 13.07 -5.94 3.23
N ALA A 59 13.35 -7.08 2.60
CA ALA A 59 12.93 -7.37 1.23
C ALA A 59 11.40 -7.40 1.10
N TRP A 60 10.71 -8.02 2.06
CA TRP A 60 9.25 -8.07 2.10
C TRP A 60 8.66 -6.66 2.24
N SER A 61 9.12 -5.87 3.22
CA SER A 61 8.68 -4.49 3.42
C SER A 61 8.89 -3.63 2.17
N THR A 62 10.05 -3.76 1.54
CA THR A 62 10.39 -3.04 0.30
C THR A 62 9.44 -3.43 -0.84
N ALA A 63 9.18 -4.72 -1.02
CA ALA A 63 8.28 -5.21 -2.07
C ALA A 63 6.84 -4.70 -1.88
N LEU A 64 6.35 -4.66 -0.64
CA LEU A 64 5.04 -4.10 -0.29
C LEU A 64 4.98 -2.60 -0.59
N ALA A 65 5.98 -1.84 -0.14
CA ALA A 65 6.06 -0.40 -0.37
C ALA A 65 6.06 -0.06 -1.87
N VAL A 66 6.89 -0.76 -2.66
CA VAL A 66 6.93 -0.60 -4.12
C VAL A 66 5.59 -0.98 -4.75
N SER A 67 4.95 -2.05 -4.29
CA SER A 67 3.62 -2.46 -4.78
C SER A 67 2.57 -1.37 -4.56
N PHE A 68 2.59 -0.70 -3.42
CA PHE A 68 1.69 0.44 -3.14
C PHE A 68 1.98 1.66 -4.02
N LEU A 69 3.24 2.01 -4.21
CA LEU A 69 3.63 3.11 -5.10
C LEU A 69 3.20 2.84 -6.55
N VAL A 70 3.44 1.62 -7.04
CA VAL A 70 3.00 1.19 -8.38
C VAL A 70 1.48 1.21 -8.47
N ALA A 71 0.78 0.71 -7.44
CA ALA A 71 -0.68 0.74 -7.38
C ALA A 71 -1.23 2.17 -7.39
N ALA A 72 -0.63 3.10 -6.65
CA ALA A 72 -1.04 4.51 -6.64
C ALA A 72 -1.08 5.11 -8.05
N VAL A 73 -0.09 4.78 -8.88
CA VAL A 73 -0.01 5.25 -10.27
C VAL A 73 -0.96 4.48 -11.19
N ARG A 74 -1.08 3.16 -11.02
CA ARG A 74 -1.83 2.28 -11.96
C ARG A 74 -3.30 2.06 -11.59
N LEU A 75 -3.74 2.44 -10.40
CA LEU A 75 -5.12 2.23 -9.96
C LEU A 75 -6.08 2.99 -10.87
N GLY A 76 -7.04 2.27 -11.45
CA GLY A 76 -8.01 2.81 -12.40
C GLY A 76 -7.93 2.19 -13.80
N SER A 77 -6.75 1.79 -14.26
CA SER A 77 -6.53 1.24 -15.63
C SER A 77 -6.62 -0.29 -15.72
N GLY A 78 -6.33 -1.01 -14.63
CA GLY A 78 -6.18 -2.48 -14.64
C GLY A 78 -7.45 -3.32 -14.46
N GLY A 79 -8.64 -2.70 -14.47
CA GLY A 79 -9.92 -3.42 -14.31
C GLY A 79 -10.09 -4.14 -12.96
N GLY A 80 -11.04 -5.09 -12.90
CA GLY A 80 -11.40 -5.80 -11.66
C GLY A 80 -10.30 -6.74 -11.14
N ARG A 81 -9.48 -7.32 -12.03
CA ARG A 81 -8.36 -8.20 -11.63
C ARG A 81 -7.28 -7.42 -10.88
N ALA A 82 -6.94 -6.20 -11.32
CA ALA A 82 -5.96 -5.38 -10.62
C ALA A 82 -6.44 -4.98 -9.21
N LEU A 83 -7.75 -4.72 -9.04
CA LEU A 83 -8.34 -4.46 -7.72
C LEU A 83 -8.22 -5.69 -6.80
N ALA A 84 -8.48 -6.89 -7.33
CA ALA A 84 -8.35 -8.13 -6.56
C ALA A 84 -6.90 -8.42 -6.16
N VAL A 85 -5.95 -8.20 -7.06
CA VAL A 85 -4.51 -8.35 -6.76
C VAL A 85 -4.09 -7.36 -5.68
N LEU A 86 -4.49 -6.09 -5.79
CA LEU A 86 -4.18 -5.08 -4.77
C LEU A 86 -4.80 -5.42 -3.42
N ALA A 87 -6.04 -5.91 -3.39
CA ALA A 87 -6.65 -6.39 -2.15
C ALA A 87 -5.84 -7.55 -1.53
N GLY A 88 -5.34 -8.47 -2.36
CA GLY A 88 -4.41 -9.51 -1.92
C GLY A 88 -3.12 -8.96 -1.32
N VAL A 89 -2.52 -7.95 -1.96
CA VAL A 89 -1.31 -7.27 -1.43
C VAL A 89 -1.59 -6.63 -0.06
N LEU A 90 -2.74 -5.97 0.12
CA LEU A 90 -3.13 -5.39 1.41
C LEU A 90 -3.32 -6.45 2.50
N VAL A 91 -3.88 -7.62 2.15
CA VAL A 91 -3.97 -8.74 3.11
C VAL A 91 -2.58 -9.25 3.50
N VAL A 92 -1.67 -9.37 2.53
CA VAL A 92 -0.27 -9.72 2.82
C VAL A 92 0.39 -8.67 3.71
N ASP A 93 0.06 -7.39 3.53
CA ASP A 93 0.58 -6.31 4.36
C ASP A 93 0.05 -6.34 5.81
N ILE A 94 -1.20 -6.73 6.00
CA ILE A 94 -1.77 -6.97 7.34
C ILE A 94 -1.01 -8.11 8.03
N VAL A 95 -0.69 -9.19 7.30
CA VAL A 95 0.11 -10.29 7.84
C VAL A 95 1.52 -9.82 8.21
N PHE A 96 2.15 -9.02 7.35
CA PHE A 96 3.45 -8.41 7.64
C PHE A 96 3.40 -7.53 8.89
N SER A 97 2.37 -6.70 9.03
CA SER A 97 2.13 -5.89 10.21
C SER A 97 1.93 -6.77 11.46
N GLY A 98 1.34 -7.96 11.31
CA GLY A 98 1.23 -8.94 12.41
C GLY A 98 2.58 -9.48 12.87
N VAL A 99 3.49 -9.77 11.92
CA VAL A 99 4.87 -10.16 12.23
C VAL A 99 5.59 -9.04 12.98
N LYS A 100 5.45 -7.80 12.50
CA LYS A 100 6.02 -6.61 13.14
C LYS A 100 5.55 -6.42 14.58
N LEU A 101 4.25 -6.58 14.82
CA LEU A 101 3.67 -6.45 16.15
C LEU A 101 4.13 -7.56 17.11
N LEU A 102 4.20 -8.81 16.64
CA LEU A 102 4.41 -9.98 17.50
C LEU A 102 5.87 -10.40 17.66
N ALA A 103 6.71 -10.14 16.65
CA ALA A 103 8.10 -10.58 16.63
C ALA A 103 9.10 -9.43 16.82
N TYR A 104 8.69 -8.19 16.54
CA TYR A 104 9.55 -7.00 16.64
C TYR A 104 9.03 -5.98 17.68
N ASP A 105 7.92 -6.28 18.37
CA ASP A 105 7.30 -5.39 19.37
C ASP A 105 7.06 -3.95 18.86
N GLU A 106 6.73 -3.80 17.57
CA GLU A 106 6.50 -2.50 16.93
C GLU A 106 5.00 -2.12 16.98
N PRO A 107 4.53 -1.32 17.97
CA PRO A 107 3.11 -0.96 18.11
C PRO A 107 2.57 -0.12 16.96
N GLU A 108 3.45 0.57 16.22
CA GLU A 108 3.11 1.35 15.03
C GLU A 108 2.44 0.47 13.95
N ALA A 109 2.69 -0.84 13.97
CA ALA A 109 2.06 -1.81 13.08
C ALA A 109 0.52 -1.78 13.15
N VAL A 110 -0.06 -1.43 14.30
CA VAL A 110 -1.52 -1.26 14.43
C VAL A 110 -2.04 -0.14 13.54
N GLY A 111 -1.30 0.97 13.47
CA GLY A 111 -1.64 2.09 12.60
C GLY A 111 -1.59 1.69 11.12
N PHE A 112 -0.59 0.90 10.74
CA PHE A 112 -0.46 0.38 9.37
C PHE A 112 -1.62 -0.54 8.98
N MET A 113 -2.00 -1.47 9.86
CA MET A 113 -3.19 -2.32 9.63
C MET A 113 -4.46 -1.49 9.45
N ALA A 114 -4.64 -0.41 10.21
CA ALA A 114 -5.80 0.46 10.07
C ALA A 114 -5.83 1.15 8.69
N VAL A 115 -4.68 1.55 8.16
CA VAL A 115 -4.56 2.08 6.79
C VAL A 115 -4.88 1.01 5.75
N ASP A 116 -4.44 -0.24 5.94
CA ASP A 116 -4.78 -1.35 5.05
C ASP A 116 -6.28 -1.61 4.99
N LEU A 117 -6.95 -1.62 6.15
CA LEU A 117 -8.40 -1.79 6.24
C LEU A 117 -9.16 -0.63 5.57
N LEU A 118 -8.68 0.60 5.75
CA LEU A 118 -9.22 1.77 5.05
C LEU A 118 -9.08 1.61 3.53
N LEU A 119 -7.91 1.19 3.05
CA LEU A 119 -7.67 0.95 1.63
C LEU A 119 -8.57 -0.15 1.08
N LEU A 120 -8.75 -1.26 1.81
CA LEU A 120 -9.69 -2.33 1.43
C LEU A 120 -11.12 -1.80 1.32
N ALA A 121 -11.57 -0.98 2.26
CA ALA A 121 -12.90 -0.36 2.22
C ALA A 121 -13.06 0.58 1.01
N LEU A 122 -12.03 1.38 0.71
CA LEU A 122 -12.02 2.26 -0.47
C LEU A 122 -12.07 1.46 -1.78
N LEU A 123 -11.31 0.35 -1.87
CA LEU A 123 -11.33 -0.52 -3.05
C LEU A 123 -12.70 -1.20 -3.23
N ALA A 124 -13.33 -1.64 -2.14
CA ALA A 124 -14.68 -2.17 -2.18
C ALA A 124 -15.69 -1.11 -2.68
N ALA A 125 -15.58 0.13 -2.20
CA ALA A 125 -16.42 1.24 -2.67
C ALA A 125 -16.18 1.62 -4.14
N VAL A 126 -14.94 1.50 -4.64
CA VAL A 126 -14.63 1.69 -6.06
C VAL A 126 -15.23 0.56 -6.91
N ARG A 127 -15.21 -0.68 -6.40
CA ARG A 127 -15.76 -1.85 -7.10
C ARG A 127 -17.28 -1.77 -7.24
N THR A 128 -17.99 -1.35 -6.19
CA THR A 128 -19.47 -1.29 -6.21
C THR A 128 -20.03 -0.17 -7.09
N ARG A 129 -19.22 0.83 -7.42
CA ARG A 129 -19.59 1.96 -8.29
C ARG A 129 -19.21 1.78 -9.76
N ARG A 130 -18.61 0.65 -10.11
CA ARG A 130 -18.30 0.25 -11.50
C ARG A 130 -19.32 -0.76 -11.98
#